data_AF-A0A7X6Q049-F1
#
_entry.id   AF-A0A7X6Q049-F1
#
_cell.length_a   1.000
_cell.length_b   1.000
_cell.length_c   1.000
_cell.angle_alpha   90.00
_cell.angle_beta   90.00
_cell.angle_gamma   90.00
#
_symmetry.space_group_name_H-M   'P 1'
#
loop_
_entity.id
_entity.type
_entity.pdbx_description
1 polymer ?
#
loop_
_entity_poly.entity_id
_entity_poly.type
_entity_poly.pdbx_seq_one_letter_code
_entity_poly.pdbx_strand_id
1 'polypeptide(L)'
;MIALDVSVPPFKLNESQIEALQAQPKHELALEIDIAYTPIMMEQKVGHRQGVIRVLVLANHHQKEVYYQKLVTLSDDGFVMLIDQLVEYIKTHGIPKQLIVRDDITYSLLQAFNQHFDIEIIKKAQMPTIDHFVSEFILQSFH
;
A
#
# COMPACT_ATOMS: atom_id res chain seq x y z
N MET A 1 20.64 18.25 12.65
CA MET A 1 19.62 17.43 11.98
C MET A 1 19.44 16.17 12.80
N ILE A 2 18.30 16.03 13.47
CA ILE A 2 17.97 14.81 14.21
C ILE A 2 17.45 13.83 13.17
N ALA A 3 18.21 12.78 12.87
CA ALA A 3 17.66 11.63 12.17
C ALA A 3 16.61 11.04 13.12
N LEU A 4 15.33 11.27 12.83
CA LEU A 4 14.26 10.51 13.43
C LEU A 4 14.49 9.07 12.98
N ASP A 5 14.98 8.25 13.90
CA ASP A 5 15.02 6.81 13.74
C ASP A 5 13.57 6.33 13.74
N VAL A 6 12.96 6.34 12.55
CA VAL A 6 11.61 5.81 12.33
C VAL A 6 11.75 4.29 12.36
N SER A 7 11.86 3.75 13.57
CA SER A 7 11.78 2.32 13.85
C SER A 7 10.36 1.87 13.53
N VAL A 8 10.14 1.50 12.26
CA VAL A 8 8.91 0.85 11.84
C VAL A 8 8.96 -0.57 12.43
N PRO A 9 8.00 -0.97 13.27
CA PRO A 9 8.00 -2.31 13.83
C PRO A 9 7.99 -3.33 12.68
N PRO A 10 8.85 -4.36 12.73
CA PRO A 10 8.96 -5.29 11.63
C PRO A 10 7.63 -6.01 11.40
N PHE A 11 7.34 -6.27 10.14
CA PHE A 11 6.29 -7.17 9.71
C PHE A 11 6.39 -8.52 10.45
N LYS A 12 5.26 -9.00 10.99
CA LYS A 12 5.20 -10.26 11.75
C LYS A 12 4.25 -11.24 11.08
N LEU A 13 4.77 -12.02 10.14
CA LEU A 13 4.18 -13.33 9.84
C LEU A 13 4.86 -14.38 10.69
N ASN A 14 4.10 -15.37 11.12
CA ASN A 14 4.68 -16.60 11.63
C ASN A 14 5.13 -17.50 10.47
N GLU A 15 5.90 -18.54 10.78
CA GLU A 15 6.46 -19.46 9.78
C GLU A 15 5.37 -20.14 8.94
N SER A 16 4.26 -20.57 9.55
CA SER A 16 3.19 -21.25 8.82
C SER A 16 2.47 -20.33 7.82
N GLN A 17 2.33 -19.04 8.14
CA GLN A 17 1.81 -18.05 7.20
C GLN A 17 2.79 -17.80 6.06
N ILE A 18 4.10 -17.76 6.33
CA ILE A 18 5.12 -17.60 5.29
C ILE A 18 5.07 -18.79 4.33
N GLU A 19 5.06 -20.02 4.84
CA GLU A 19 4.99 -21.23 4.02
C GLU A 19 3.73 -21.26 3.15
N ALA A 20 2.57 -20.91 3.72
CA ALA A 20 1.30 -20.88 2.99
C ALA A 20 1.29 -19.85 1.85
N LEU A 21 1.95 -18.70 2.05
CA LEU A 21 2.09 -17.66 1.04
C LEU A 21 3.14 -18.04 -0.02
N GLN A 22 4.26 -18.64 0.37
CA GLN A 22 5.31 -19.12 -0.54
C GLN A 22 4.81 -20.23 -1.48
N ALA A 23 3.80 -20.99 -1.06
CA ALA A 23 3.16 -22.02 -1.88
C ALA A 23 2.25 -21.45 -2.98
N GLN A 24 1.95 -20.15 -2.96
CA GLN A 24 1.12 -19.52 -3.97
C GLN A 24 1.87 -19.41 -5.32
N PRO A 25 1.15 -19.45 -6.46
CA PRO A 25 1.77 -19.30 -7.77
C PRO A 25 2.50 -17.96 -7.89
N LYS A 26 3.54 -17.90 -8.73
CA LYS A 26 4.25 -16.67 -9.09
C LYS A 26 3.74 -16.13 -10.41
N HIS A 27 3.74 -14.80 -10.54
CA HIS A 27 3.12 -14.08 -11.66
C HIS A 27 4.07 -13.01 -12.15
N GLU A 28 4.10 -12.76 -13.45
CA GLU A 28 4.91 -11.69 -14.06
C GLU A 28 4.31 -10.28 -13.86
N LEU A 29 3.39 -10.11 -12.90
CA LEU A 29 2.72 -8.85 -12.63
C LEU A 29 3.59 -7.90 -11.79
N ALA A 30 3.51 -6.62 -12.13
CA ALA A 30 4.01 -5.52 -11.32
C ALA A 30 2.84 -4.79 -10.66
N LEU A 31 2.89 -4.64 -9.34
CA LEU A 31 1.86 -3.99 -8.56
C LEU A 31 2.34 -2.66 -8.01
N GLU A 32 1.47 -1.66 -8.06
CA GLU A 32 1.58 -0.40 -7.36
C GLU A 32 0.85 -0.51 -6.02
N ILE A 33 1.50 -0.16 -4.91
CA ILE A 33 0.88 -0.07 -3.58
C ILE A 33 1.26 1.22 -2.86
N ASP A 34 0.26 1.97 -2.38
CA ASP A 34 0.47 3.28 -1.76
C ASP A 34 -0.66 3.65 -0.78
N ILE A 35 -0.33 4.49 0.21
CA ILE A 35 -1.31 5.20 1.03
C ILE A 35 -1.33 6.65 0.54
N ALA A 36 -2.11 6.89 -0.51
CA ALA A 36 -2.16 8.17 -1.18
C ALA A 36 -2.89 9.23 -0.34
N TYR A 37 -2.29 10.41 -0.24
CA TYR A 37 -2.93 11.59 0.35
C TYR A 37 -3.75 12.30 -0.72
N THR A 38 -5.02 12.56 -0.41
CA THR A 38 -5.89 13.36 -1.29
C THR A 38 -6.05 14.76 -0.70
N PRO A 39 -6.16 15.84 -1.48
CA PRO A 39 -6.40 17.19 -0.97
C PRO A 39 -7.80 17.40 -0.38
N ILE A 40 -8.61 16.34 -0.26
CA ILE A 40 -9.99 16.41 0.23
C ILE A 40 -9.97 16.48 1.74
N MET A 41 -10.63 17.51 2.27
CA MET A 41 -10.80 17.72 3.71
C MET A 41 -12.12 17.12 4.16
N MET A 42 -12.11 16.29 5.20
CA MET A 42 -13.37 15.87 5.83
C MET A 42 -13.94 17.00 6.70
N GLU A 43 -15.26 17.19 6.64
CA GLU A 43 -15.95 18.15 7.51
C GLU A 43 -15.70 17.84 8.99
N GLN A 44 -15.48 18.91 9.75
CA GLN A 44 -15.17 18.80 11.17
C GLN A 44 -16.43 18.41 11.95
N LYS A 45 -16.48 17.20 12.51
CA LYS A 45 -17.44 16.88 13.57
C LYS A 45 -16.99 17.54 14.88
N VAL A 46 -17.94 18.04 15.68
CA VAL A 46 -17.66 18.65 16.99
C VAL A 46 -16.81 17.71 17.84
N GLY A 47 -15.62 18.16 18.27
CA GLY A 47 -14.68 17.36 19.05
C GLY A 47 -13.62 16.60 18.24
N HIS A 48 -13.66 16.63 16.90
CA HIS A 48 -12.67 15.97 16.04
C HIS A 48 -11.79 17.00 15.30
N ARG A 49 -10.52 16.65 15.06
CA ARG A 49 -9.62 17.42 14.19
C ARG A 49 -9.98 17.18 12.74
N GLN A 50 -9.90 18.24 11.92
CA GLN A 50 -10.01 18.14 10.47
C GLN A 50 -8.90 17.22 9.94
N GLY A 51 -9.28 16.25 9.11
CA GLY A 51 -8.38 15.25 8.55
C GLY A 51 -8.36 15.33 7.04
N VAL A 52 -7.17 15.15 6.48
CA VAL A 52 -6.97 14.92 5.05
C VAL A 52 -7.35 13.47 4.75
N ILE A 53 -8.18 13.25 3.73
CA ILE A 53 -8.54 11.89 3.33
C ILE A 53 -7.31 11.18 2.77
N ARG A 54 -7.01 10.01 3.32
CA ARG A 54 -5.97 9.08 2.85
C ARG A 54 -6.64 7.85 2.27
N VAL A 55 -6.09 7.31 1.20
CA VAL A 55 -6.61 6.11 0.54
C VAL A 55 -5.48 5.10 0.36
N LEU A 56 -5.63 3.92 0.93
CA LEU A 56 -4.79 2.77 0.60
C LEU A 56 -5.25 2.25 -0.76
N VAL A 57 -4.34 2.13 -1.71
CA VAL A 57 -4.62 1.65 -3.07
C VAL A 57 -3.61 0.55 -3.43
N LEU A 58 -4.12 -0.54 -4.01
CA LEU A 58 -3.33 -1.59 -4.65
C LEU A 58 -3.81 -1.70 -6.10
N ALA A 59 -2.88 -1.60 -7.05
CA ALA A 59 -3.22 -1.56 -8.46
C ALA A 59 -2.21 -2.31 -9.33
N ASN A 60 -2.64 -2.78 -10.49
CA ASN A 60 -1.78 -3.36 -11.50
C ASN A 60 -1.11 -2.26 -12.33
N HIS A 61 0.21 -2.23 -12.32
CA HIS A 61 1.00 -1.21 -13.02
C HIS A 61 0.77 -1.19 -14.54
N HIS A 62 0.60 -2.37 -15.16
CA HIS A 62 0.51 -2.51 -16.61
C HIS A 62 -0.91 -2.46 -17.14
N GLN A 63 -1.83 -3.15 -16.46
CA GLN A 63 -3.24 -3.24 -16.88
C GLN A 63 -4.04 -1.99 -16.49
N LYS A 64 -3.47 -1.12 -15.64
CA LYS A 64 -4.13 0.08 -15.11
C LYS A 64 -5.42 -0.22 -14.34
N GLU A 65 -5.45 -1.37 -13.67
CA GLU A 65 -6.60 -1.86 -12.91
C GLU A 65 -6.34 -1.65 -11.42
N VAL A 66 -7.33 -1.10 -10.70
CA VAL A 66 -7.28 -1.00 -9.24
C VAL A 66 -7.89 -2.28 -8.66
N TYR A 67 -7.08 -3.05 -7.94
CA TYR A 67 -7.51 -4.28 -7.28
C TYR A 67 -8.10 -4.01 -5.90
N TYR A 68 -7.64 -2.95 -5.24
CA TYR A 68 -8.13 -2.59 -3.93
C TYR A 68 -8.05 -1.09 -3.69
N GLN A 69 -9.06 -0.57 -3.00
CA GLN A 69 -9.06 0.78 -2.44
C GLN A 69 -9.74 0.78 -1.07
N LYS A 70 -9.20 1.53 -0.11
CA LYS A 70 -9.87 1.77 1.19
C LYS A 70 -9.45 3.09 1.80
N LEU A 71 -10.42 3.82 2.37
CA LEU A 71 -10.13 5.02 3.16
C LEU A 71 -9.37 4.66 4.43
N VAL A 72 -8.30 5.40 4.73
CA VAL A 72 -7.48 5.24 5.94
C VAL A 72 -7.83 6.35 6.91
N THR A 73 -8.55 6.00 7.96
CA THR A 73 -9.00 6.92 9.01
C THR A 73 -7.88 7.26 9.99
N LEU A 74 -8.13 8.18 10.93
CA LEU A 74 -7.15 8.55 11.97
C LEU A 74 -6.94 7.44 13.02
N SER A 75 -7.91 6.55 13.18
CA SER A 75 -7.80 5.38 14.08
C SER A 75 -7.08 4.20 13.45
N ASP A 76 -6.88 4.23 12.13
CA ASP A 76 -6.24 3.13 11.41
C ASP A 76 -4.72 3.23 11.46
N ASP A 77 -4.07 2.08 11.65
CA ASP A 77 -2.66 1.92 11.33
C ASP A 77 -2.54 1.60 9.84
N GLY A 78 -2.20 2.63 9.05
CA GLY A 78 -2.10 2.52 7.61
C GLY A 78 -1.06 1.47 7.15
N PHE A 79 0.03 1.30 7.89
CA PHE A 79 1.05 0.32 7.53
C PHE A 79 0.57 -1.10 7.78
N VAL A 80 -0.11 -1.36 8.89
CA VAL A 80 -0.75 -2.66 9.13
C VAL A 80 -1.77 -2.97 8.02
N MET A 81 -2.62 -2.00 7.65
CA MET A 81 -3.58 -2.19 6.56
C MET A 81 -2.91 -2.49 5.22
N LEU A 82 -1.84 -1.78 4.88
CA LEU A 82 -1.09 -1.99 3.64
C LEU A 82 -0.55 -3.43 3.57
N ILE A 83 0.02 -3.89 4.68
CA ILE A 83 0.59 -5.22 4.82
C ILE A 83 -0.49 -6.29 4.73
N ASP A 84 -1.57 -6.15 5.49
CA ASP A 84 -2.70 -7.07 5.47
C ASP A 84 -3.26 -7.20 4.06
N GLN A 85 -3.36 -6.08 3.34
CA GLN A 85 -3.85 -6.08 1.97
C GLN A 85 -2.90 -6.75 0.98
N LEU A 86 -1.59 -6.58 1.14
CA LEU A 86 -0.61 -7.29 0.33
C LEU A 86 -0.65 -8.80 0.59
N VAL A 87 -0.77 -9.21 1.85
CA VAL A 87 -0.94 -10.62 2.24
C VAL A 87 -2.21 -11.20 1.64
N GLU A 88 -3.33 -10.47 1.72
CA GLU A 88 -4.60 -10.91 1.15
C GLU A 88 -4.51 -11.02 -0.38
N TYR A 89 -3.88 -10.06 -1.04
CA TYR A 89 -3.61 -10.15 -2.47
C TYR A 89 -2.84 -11.42 -2.82
N ILE A 90 -1.74 -11.71 -2.12
CA ILE A 90 -0.92 -12.90 -2.40
C ILE A 90 -1.72 -14.18 -2.16
N LYS A 91 -2.62 -14.24 -1.16
CA LYS A 91 -3.49 -15.40 -0.96
C LYS A 91 -4.47 -15.63 -2.10
N THR A 92 -5.04 -14.56 -2.65
CA THR A 92 -6.10 -14.67 -3.67
C THR A 92 -5.55 -14.75 -5.09
N HIS A 93 -4.49 -14.02 -5.38
CA HIS A 93 -3.93 -13.83 -6.72
C HIS A 93 -2.49 -14.29 -6.85
N GLY A 94 -1.87 -14.76 -5.77
CA GLY A 94 -0.48 -15.21 -5.72
C GLY A 94 0.59 -14.12 -5.75
N ILE A 95 1.84 -14.57 -5.85
CA ILE A 95 3.03 -13.74 -5.63
C ILE A 95 3.30 -12.90 -6.88
N PRO A 96 3.30 -11.55 -6.79
CA PRO A 96 3.69 -10.70 -7.90
C PRO A 96 5.20 -10.73 -8.09
N LYS A 97 5.67 -10.50 -9.32
CA LYS A 97 7.09 -10.36 -9.63
C LYS A 97 7.68 -9.09 -9.02
N GLN A 98 6.91 -8.01 -9.03
CA GLN A 98 7.39 -6.70 -8.64
C GLN A 98 6.36 -5.92 -7.81
N LEU A 99 6.84 -5.22 -6.78
CA LEU A 99 6.12 -4.23 -6.01
C LEU A 99 6.73 -2.85 -6.22
N ILE A 100 5.89 -1.89 -6.58
CA ILE A 100 6.22 -0.49 -6.78
C ILE A 100 5.65 0.28 -5.59
N VAL A 101 6.52 1.01 -4.90
CA VAL A 101 6.18 1.82 -3.73
C VAL A 101 6.66 3.25 -3.92
N ARG A 102 6.02 4.20 -3.25
CA ARG A 102 6.34 5.62 -3.43
C ARG A 102 7.52 6.10 -2.60
N ASP A 103 7.54 5.75 -1.32
CA ASP A 103 8.45 6.35 -0.34
C ASP A 103 9.38 5.34 0.36
N ASP A 104 10.36 5.89 1.07
CA ASP A 104 11.39 5.13 1.77
C ASP A 104 10.86 4.34 2.97
N ILE A 105 9.77 4.79 3.58
CA ILE A 105 9.18 4.14 4.75
C ILE A 105 8.47 2.86 4.29
N THR A 106 7.62 2.94 3.28
CA THR A 106 6.97 1.77 2.69
C THR A 106 7.98 0.81 2.07
N TYR A 107 9.01 1.33 1.39
CA TYR A 107 10.10 0.51 0.87
C TYR A 107 10.81 -0.28 1.97
N SER A 108 11.19 0.39 3.06
CA SER A 108 11.88 -0.26 4.19
C SER A 108 10.97 -1.26 4.92
N LEU A 109 9.69 -0.93 5.07
CA LEU A 109 8.68 -1.82 5.66
C LEU A 109 8.53 -3.11 4.83
N LEU A 110 8.45 -2.98 3.51
CA LEU A 110 8.25 -4.12 2.62
C LEU A 110 9.55 -4.86 2.30
N GLN A 111 10.74 -4.32 2.57
CA GLN A 111 11.99 -5.05 2.35
C GLN A 111 12.04 -6.41 3.07
N ALA A 112 11.37 -6.54 4.23
CA ALA A 112 11.22 -7.82 4.92
C ALA A 112 10.48 -8.87 4.06
N PHE A 113 9.55 -8.46 3.19
CA PHE A 113 8.89 -9.37 2.25
C PHE A 113 9.87 -9.93 1.23
N ASN A 114 10.80 -9.13 0.72
CA ASN A 114 11.79 -9.59 -0.27
C ASN A 114 12.66 -10.74 0.29
N GLN A 115 12.89 -10.78 1.61
CA GLN A 115 13.65 -11.86 2.23
C GLN A 115 12.91 -13.21 2.22
N HIS A 116 11.58 -13.19 2.19
CA HIS A 116 10.74 -14.39 2.27
C HIS A 116 10.07 -14.74 0.94
N PHE A 117 9.78 -13.74 0.13
CA PHE A 117 9.07 -13.84 -1.13
C PHE A 117 9.97 -13.20 -2.18
N ASP A 118 10.29 -13.96 -3.23
CA ASP A 118 11.10 -13.54 -4.37
C ASP A 118 10.35 -12.48 -5.21
N ILE A 119 10.21 -11.30 -4.62
CA ILE A 119 9.47 -10.14 -5.13
C ILE A 119 10.45 -8.98 -5.19
N GLU A 120 10.65 -8.44 -6.39
CA GLU A 120 11.45 -7.24 -6.57
C GLU A 120 10.69 -6.02 -6.04
N ILE A 121 11.23 -5.29 -5.07
CA ILE A 121 10.63 -4.06 -4.58
C ILE A 121 11.37 -2.88 -5.18
N ILE A 122 10.66 -2.01 -5.87
CA ILE A 122 11.20 -0.80 -6.48
C ILE A 122 10.53 0.45 -5.93
N LYS A 123 11.33 1.46 -5.61
CA LYS A 123 10.83 2.77 -5.20
C LYS A 123 10.70 3.67 -6.43
N LYS A 124 9.51 4.19 -6.69
CA LYS A 124 9.24 5.18 -7.75
C LYS A 124 8.36 6.29 -7.22
N ALA A 125 8.79 7.54 -7.43
CA ALA A 125 7.98 8.69 -7.05
C ALA A 125 6.66 8.79 -7.83
N GLN A 126 6.63 8.26 -9.06
CA GLN A 126 5.45 8.22 -9.93
C GLN A 126 4.92 6.79 -10.01
N MET A 127 3.61 6.66 -9.80
CA MET A 127 2.87 5.41 -9.77
C MET A 127 1.64 5.62 -10.66
N PRO A 128 1.80 5.49 -12.00
CA PRO A 128 0.84 6.03 -12.96
C PRO A 128 -0.59 5.51 -12.79
N THR A 129 -0.77 4.30 -12.27
CA THR A 129 -2.12 3.74 -12.06
C THR A 129 -2.76 4.34 -10.82
N ILE A 130 -2.04 4.38 -9.70
CA ILE A 130 -2.51 5.02 -8.46
C ILE A 130 -2.67 6.53 -8.65
N ASP A 131 -1.73 7.20 -9.30
CA ASP A 131 -1.76 8.63 -9.56
C ASP A 131 -2.98 9.01 -10.40
N HIS A 132 -3.29 8.21 -11.43
CA HIS A 132 -4.51 8.39 -12.22
C HIS A 132 -5.77 8.15 -11.38
N PHE A 133 -5.82 7.06 -10.62
CA PHE A 133 -6.94 6.75 -9.73
C PHE A 133 -7.22 7.89 -8.74
N VAL A 134 -6.18 8.40 -8.06
CA VAL A 134 -6.29 9.49 -7.10
C VAL A 134 -6.79 10.76 -7.77
N SER A 135 -6.30 11.08 -8.97
CA SER A 135 -6.79 12.22 -9.74
C SER A 135 -8.30 12.12 -10.02
N GLU A 136 -8.77 10.97 -10.50
CA GLU A 136 -10.19 10.75 -10.77
C GLU A 136 -11.04 10.77 -9.49
N PHE A 137 -10.54 10.18 -8.40
CA PHE A 137 -11.19 10.20 -7.09
C PHE A 137 -11.40 11.62 -6.57
N ILE A 138 -10.39 12.49 -6.75
CA ILE A 138 -10.46 13.90 -6.37
C ILE A 138 -11.51 14.63 -7.20
N LEU A 139 -11.50 14.44 -8.52
CA LEU A 139 -12.47 15.09 -9.42
C LEU A 139 -13.91 14.74 -9.05
N GLN A 140 -14.19 13.47 -8.76
CA GLN A 140 -15.53 13.02 -8.38
C GLN A 140 -15.98 13.54 -7.01
N SER A 141 -15.06 13.85 -6.11
CA SER A 141 -15.39 14.34 -4.76
C SER A 141 -15.82 15.80 -4.71
N PHE A 142 -15.64 16.56 -5.79
CA PHE A 142 -16.04 17.96 -5.92
C PHE A 142 -17.36 18.16 -6.70
N HIS A 143 -18.02 17.06 -7.10
CA HIS A 143 -19.33 17.05 -7.75
C HIS A 143 -20.40 16.50 -6.82
#